data_AF-A0A971N8P5-F1
#
_entry.id   AF-A0A971N8P5-F1
#
_cell.length_a   1.000
_cell.length_b   1.000
_cell.length_c   1.000
_cell.angle_alpha   90.00
_cell.angle_beta   90.00
_cell.angle_gamma   90.00
#
_symmetry.space_group_name_H-M   'P 1'
#
loop_
_entity.id
_entity.type
_entity.pdbx_description
1 polymer ?
#
loop_
_entity_poly.entity_id
_entity_poly.type
_entity_poly.pdbx_seq_one_letter_code
_entity_poly.pdbx_strand_id
1 'polypeptide(L)'
;MKKMSFSIKSVLIMIALFSAILTTGAPAFSAEQVKERKSITVQGSSSVTAAPTIAYVSIGVTTFNKNAATAQSENAVKMDRVYKTLASLGIKKDKIKTVNYNISPRYDYKNNVATLAGYNVINSIRVTVMDLKKVSDVLDMTVKEGVNQSNSISFGVTDE
;
A
#
# COMPACT_ATOMS: atom_id res chain seq x y z
N MET A 1 -106.49 -22.91 -30.11
CA MET A 1 -105.77 -23.88 -30.98
C MET A 1 -104.38 -23.36 -31.28
N LYS A 2 -103.32 -24.03 -30.81
CA LYS A 2 -102.05 -24.40 -31.51
C LYS A 2 -100.99 -24.68 -30.44
N LYS A 3 -100.59 -25.95 -30.33
CA LYS A 3 -99.66 -26.48 -29.32
C LYS A 3 -98.25 -25.94 -29.57
N MET A 4 -97.58 -25.40 -28.54
CA MET A 4 -96.13 -25.17 -28.55
C MET A 4 -95.45 -26.31 -27.80
N SER A 5 -94.81 -27.21 -28.55
CA SER A 5 -93.95 -28.26 -28.03
C SER A 5 -92.59 -27.68 -27.65
N PHE A 6 -92.25 -27.70 -26.35
CA PHE A 6 -90.90 -27.39 -25.88
C PHE A 6 -89.96 -28.53 -26.28
N SER A 7 -89.13 -28.28 -27.30
CA SER A 7 -88.20 -29.27 -27.84
C SER A 7 -86.93 -29.34 -26.98
N ILE A 8 -86.52 -30.56 -26.65
CA ILE A 8 -85.30 -31.00 -25.93
C ILE A 8 -84.00 -30.33 -26.43
N LYS A 9 -84.04 -29.70 -27.60
CA LYS A 9 -82.95 -28.87 -28.17
C LYS A 9 -82.59 -27.64 -27.33
N SER A 10 -83.51 -27.11 -26.51
CA SER A 10 -83.27 -25.91 -25.69
C SER A 10 -82.45 -26.17 -24.42
N VAL A 11 -82.46 -27.40 -23.90
CA VAL A 11 -81.66 -27.80 -22.72
C VAL A 11 -80.22 -28.19 -23.11
N LEU A 12 -80.03 -28.75 -24.31
CA LEU A 12 -78.72 -29.09 -24.87
C LEU A 12 -77.88 -27.86 -25.27
N ILE A 13 -78.53 -26.76 -25.68
CA ILE A 13 -77.85 -25.51 -26.01
C ILE A 13 -77.30 -24.80 -24.76
N MET A 14 -77.96 -24.97 -23.60
CA MET A 14 -77.53 -24.34 -22.35
C MET A 14 -76.32 -25.05 -21.69
N ILE A 15 -76.14 -26.35 -21.93
CA ILE A 15 -74.98 -27.14 -21.46
C ILE A 15 -73.75 -26.94 -22.37
N ALA A 16 -73.96 -26.67 -23.67
CA ALA A 16 -72.90 -26.32 -24.61
C ALA A 16 -72.33 -24.91 -24.37
N LEU A 17 -73.13 -23.97 -23.86
CA LEU A 17 -72.70 -22.60 -23.57
C LEU A 17 -71.92 -22.46 -22.23
N PHE A 18 -72.02 -23.43 -21.32
CA PHE A 18 -71.31 -23.40 -20.03
C PHE A 18 -69.96 -24.14 -20.04
N SER A 19 -69.70 -24.98 -21.05
CA SER A 19 -68.45 -25.76 -21.20
C SER A 19 -67.40 -25.11 -22.12
N ALA A 20 -67.77 -24.06 -22.86
CA ALA A 20 -66.85 -23.31 -23.73
C ALA A 20 -66.17 -22.12 -23.02
N ILE A 21 -66.52 -21.85 -21.76
CA ILE A 21 -65.98 -20.73 -20.96
C ILE A 21 -64.70 -21.13 -20.21
N LEU A 22 -64.28 -22.42 -20.27
CA LEU A 22 -63.13 -22.93 -19.50
C LEU A 22 -61.88 -23.31 -20.32
N THR A 23 -61.86 -23.07 -21.63
CA THR A 23 -60.73 -23.46 -22.49
C THR A 23 -60.41 -22.39 -23.52
N THR A 24 -59.65 -21.36 -23.13
CA THR A 24 -58.54 -20.75 -23.91
C THR A 24 -58.13 -19.39 -23.33
N GLY A 25 -56.87 -19.29 -22.86
CA GLY A 25 -56.18 -18.01 -22.66
C GLY A 25 -55.83 -17.68 -21.21
N ALA A 26 -54.75 -18.27 -20.69
CA ALA A 26 -54.05 -17.76 -19.51
C ALA A 26 -53.61 -16.29 -19.75
N PRO A 27 -53.46 -15.44 -18.71
CA PRO A 27 -52.77 -14.18 -18.86
C PRO A 27 -51.33 -14.47 -19.30
N ALA A 28 -51.02 -14.12 -20.55
CA ALA A 28 -49.65 -14.13 -21.03
C ALA A 28 -48.87 -13.09 -20.23
N PHE A 29 -48.13 -13.53 -19.21
CA PHE A 29 -46.96 -12.79 -18.75
C PHE A 29 -46.02 -12.72 -19.96
N SER A 30 -46.04 -11.59 -20.66
CA SER A 30 -45.01 -11.26 -21.63
C SER A 30 -43.73 -11.05 -20.81
N ALA A 31 -42.90 -12.09 -20.73
CA ALA A 31 -41.52 -11.91 -20.31
C ALA A 31 -40.89 -10.99 -21.38
N GLU A 32 -40.67 -9.75 -20.99
CA GLU A 32 -40.02 -8.73 -21.78
C GLU A 32 -38.74 -9.32 -22.37
N GLN A 33 -38.74 -9.53 -23.68
CA GLN A 33 -37.55 -9.94 -24.43
C GLN A 33 -36.50 -8.88 -24.13
N VAL A 34 -35.48 -9.25 -23.36
CA VAL A 34 -34.33 -8.40 -23.06
C VAL A 34 -33.71 -8.05 -24.42
N LYS A 35 -34.06 -6.88 -24.92
CA LYS A 35 -33.48 -6.31 -26.14
C LYS A 35 -31.97 -6.30 -25.91
N GLU A 36 -31.23 -7.18 -26.60
CA GLU A 36 -29.77 -7.23 -26.51
C GLU A 36 -29.25 -5.81 -26.75
N ARG A 37 -28.77 -5.17 -25.69
CA ARG A 37 -28.20 -3.84 -25.77
C ARG A 37 -26.87 -4.00 -26.49
N LYS A 38 -26.76 -3.43 -27.69
CA LYS A 38 -25.47 -3.29 -28.39
C LYS A 38 -24.53 -2.47 -27.50
N SER A 39 -23.56 -3.12 -26.86
CA SER A 39 -22.56 -2.46 -26.02
C SER A 39 -21.16 -2.75 -26.55
N ILE A 40 -20.26 -1.78 -26.37
CA ILE A 40 -18.83 -1.94 -26.62
C ILE A 40 -18.16 -1.75 -25.27
N THR A 41 -17.53 -2.81 -24.76
CA THR A 41 -16.73 -2.75 -23.54
C THR A 41 -15.28 -2.55 -23.93
N VAL A 42 -14.68 -1.46 -23.44
CA VAL A 42 -13.27 -1.15 -23.69
C VAL A 42 -12.52 -1.23 -22.35
N GLN A 43 -11.36 -1.86 -22.36
CA GLN A 43 -10.41 -1.85 -21.26
C GLN A 43 -9.19 -1.05 -21.71
N GLY A 44 -8.93 0.06 -21.02
CA GLY A 44 -7.73 0.86 -21.20
C GLY A 44 -6.78 0.63 -20.05
N SER A 45 -5.52 0.33 -20.34
CA SER A 45 -4.43 0.41 -19.38
C SER A 45 -3.52 1.58 -19.74
N SER A 46 -3.06 2.33 -18.74
CA SER A 46 -2.04 3.35 -18.90
C SER A 46 -0.91 3.08 -17.92
N SER A 47 0.32 3.15 -18.40
CA SER A 47 1.51 3.15 -17.57
C SER A 47 2.24 4.47 -17.82
N VAL A 48 2.69 5.12 -16.75
CA VAL A 48 3.48 6.36 -16.84
C VAL A 48 4.81 6.11 -16.15
N THR A 49 5.90 6.27 -16.90
CA THR A 49 7.25 6.24 -16.36
C THR A 49 7.66 7.66 -16.02
N ALA A 50 7.93 7.92 -14.74
CA ALA A 50 8.41 9.21 -14.27
C ALA A 50 9.86 9.08 -13.77
N ALA A 51 10.67 10.10 -14.05
CA ALA A 51 11.98 10.22 -13.42
C ALA A 51 11.80 10.55 -11.92
N PRO A 52 12.60 9.96 -11.02
CA PRO A 52 12.52 10.30 -9.60
C PRO A 52 12.85 11.77 -9.38
N THR A 53 12.13 12.40 -8.45
CA THR A 53 12.31 13.82 -8.09
C THR A 53 13.01 13.98 -6.75
N ILE A 54 13.06 12.92 -5.93
CA ILE A 54 13.68 12.93 -4.61
C ILE A 54 14.42 11.62 -4.32
N ALA A 55 15.41 11.69 -3.44
CA ALA A 55 16.09 10.54 -2.88
C ALA A 55 16.00 10.52 -1.35
N TYR A 56 15.85 9.31 -0.80
CA TYR A 56 15.93 9.03 0.62
C TYR A 56 17.21 8.26 0.87
N VAL A 57 18.10 8.86 1.65
CA VAL A 57 19.38 8.24 2.04
C VAL A 57 19.27 7.85 3.50
N SER A 58 19.41 6.56 3.79
CA SER A 58 19.49 6.06 5.17
C SER A 58 20.95 5.95 5.59
N ILE A 59 21.28 6.54 6.73
CA ILE A 59 22.65 6.69 7.24
C ILE A 59 22.64 6.31 8.71
N GLY A 60 23.58 5.48 9.15
CA GLY A 60 23.68 5.12 10.56
C GLY A 60 25.09 5.05 11.11
N VAL A 61 25.20 5.34 12.39
CA VAL A 61 26.41 5.15 13.19
C VAL A 61 26.12 4.13 14.28
N THR A 62 26.91 3.07 14.29
CA THR A 62 27.00 2.12 15.40
C THR A 62 28.28 2.37 16.17
N THR A 63 28.18 2.42 17.50
CA THR A 63 29.33 2.53 18.41
C THR A 63 29.24 1.46 19.47
N PHE A 64 30.39 0.87 19.83
CA PHE A 64 30.50 -0.16 20.84
C PHE A 64 31.39 0.33 21.98
N ASN A 65 30.96 0.15 23.22
CA ASN A 65 31.78 0.36 24.40
C ASN A 65 31.36 -0.60 25.52
N LYS A 66 32.26 -0.90 26.47
CA LYS A 66 31.94 -1.69 27.66
C LYS A 66 30.93 -0.98 28.58
N ASN A 67 30.91 0.35 28.57
CA ASN A 67 29.96 1.18 29.30
C ASN A 67 28.91 1.78 28.35
N ALA A 68 27.63 1.61 28.69
CA ALA A 68 26.52 2.10 27.87
C ALA A 68 26.51 3.63 27.71
N ALA A 69 26.79 4.38 28.79
CA ALA A 69 26.81 5.85 28.76
C ALA A 69 27.97 6.37 27.90
N THR A 70 29.13 5.73 27.97
CA THR A 70 30.27 6.06 27.10
C THR A 70 29.94 5.75 25.63
N ALA A 71 29.35 4.59 25.33
CA ALA A 71 28.93 4.24 23.97
C ALA A 71 27.94 5.26 23.40
N GLN A 72 27.00 5.73 24.23
CA GLN A 72 26.02 6.74 23.85
C GLN A 72 26.68 8.09 23.56
N SER A 73 27.56 8.55 24.45
CA SER A 73 28.27 9.83 24.28
C SER A 73 29.13 9.84 23.03
N GLU A 74 29.90 8.77 22.80
CA GLU A 74 30.71 8.61 21.58
C GLU A 74 29.85 8.56 20.31
N ASN A 75 28.70 7.87 20.35
CA ASN A 75 27.76 7.83 19.24
C ASN A 75 27.20 9.23 18.93
N ALA A 76 26.81 9.98 19.97
CA ALA A 76 26.29 11.34 19.83
C ALA A 76 27.34 12.29 19.20
N VAL A 77 28.61 12.19 19.60
CA VAL A 77 29.71 12.98 19.01
C VAL A 77 29.89 12.66 17.52
N LYS A 78 29.84 11.38 17.13
CA LYS A 78 29.93 10.98 15.72
C LYS A 78 28.73 11.47 14.92
N MET A 79 27.52 11.33 15.46
CA MET A 79 26.30 11.81 14.80
C MET A 79 26.30 13.33 14.65
N ASP A 80 26.82 14.10 15.60
CA ASP A 80 26.96 15.55 15.49
C ASP A 80 27.85 15.96 14.31
N ARG A 81 28.94 15.22 14.06
CA ARG A 81 29.77 15.41 12.86
C ARG A 81 29.01 15.13 11.58
N VAL A 82 28.23 14.05 11.54
CA VAL A 82 27.36 13.73 10.40
C VAL A 82 26.36 14.85 10.14
N TYR A 83 25.69 15.39 11.18
CA TYR A 83 24.77 16.51 11.03
C TYR A 83 25.46 17.78 10.49
N LYS A 84 26.68 18.09 10.97
CA LYS A 84 27.47 19.24 10.48
C LYS A 84 27.85 19.07 9.02
N THR A 85 28.27 17.87 8.62
CA THR A 85 28.61 17.57 7.23
C THR A 85 27.39 17.68 6.32
N LEU A 86 26.23 17.13 6.73
CA LEU A 86 24.98 17.30 5.99
C LEU A 86 24.58 18.77 5.85
N ALA A 87 24.74 19.56 6.91
CA ALA A 87 24.49 21.00 6.86
C ALA A 87 25.44 21.73 5.89
N SER A 88 26.71 21.34 5.83
CA SER A 88 27.70 21.91 4.90
C SER A 88 27.36 21.63 3.42
N LEU A 89 26.67 20.52 3.13
CA LEU A 89 26.18 20.18 1.80
C LEU A 89 24.85 20.91 1.43
N GLY A 90 24.34 21.74 2.35
CA GLY A 90 23.09 22.49 2.20
C GLY A 90 21.84 21.68 2.51
N ILE A 91 21.96 20.52 3.17
CA ILE A 91 20.80 19.76 3.64
C ILE A 91 20.24 20.45 4.88
N LYS A 92 18.98 20.88 4.79
CA LYS A 92 18.27 21.51 5.90
C LYS A 92 17.90 20.48 6.97
N LYS A 93 17.83 20.92 8.24
CA LYS A 93 17.53 20.06 9.39
C LYS A 93 16.14 19.39 9.30
N ASP A 94 15.15 20.05 8.70
CA ASP A 94 13.80 19.49 8.47
C ASP A 94 13.79 18.30 7.50
N LYS A 95 14.82 18.18 6.65
CA LYS A 95 15.03 17.05 5.74
C LYS A 95 15.79 15.89 6.37
N ILE A 96 16.13 15.98 7.66
CA ILE A 96 16.82 14.93 8.38
C ILE A 96 15.93 14.43 9.50
N LYS A 97 15.62 13.13 9.50
CA LYS A 97 14.79 12.49 10.53
C LYS A 97 15.52 11.31 11.13
N THR A 98 15.61 11.24 12.46
CA THR A 98 16.06 10.01 13.12
C THR A 98 15.00 8.93 12.96
N VAL A 99 15.38 7.81 12.38
CA VAL A 99 14.49 6.67 12.10
C VAL A 99 14.72 5.51 13.04
N ASN A 100 15.90 5.43 13.67
CA ASN A 100 16.20 4.40 14.63
C ASN A 100 17.18 4.92 15.68
N TYR A 101 16.94 4.59 16.95
CA TYR A 101 17.88 4.80 18.03
C TYR A 101 17.74 3.65 19.01
N ASN A 102 18.80 2.87 19.19
CA ASN A 102 18.74 1.66 20.00
C ASN A 102 20.04 1.45 20.77
N ILE A 103 19.93 1.07 22.04
CA ILE A 103 21.04 0.64 22.87
C ILE A 103 20.80 -0.81 23.26
N SER A 104 21.69 -1.71 22.88
CA SER A 104 21.58 -3.14 23.20
C SER A 104 22.86 -3.70 23.81
N PRO A 105 22.76 -4.60 24.80
CA PRO A 105 23.91 -5.34 25.28
C PRO A 105 24.42 -6.28 24.18
N ARG A 106 25.74 -6.40 24.06
CA ARG A 106 26.43 -7.35 23.21
C ARG A 106 27.02 -8.44 24.09
N TYR A 107 26.64 -9.68 23.83
CA TYR A 107 27.20 -10.85 24.50
C TYR A 107 28.15 -11.57 23.54
N ASP A 108 29.30 -11.98 24.07
CA ASP A 108 30.17 -12.94 23.40
C ASP A 108 29.84 -14.34 23.92
N TYR A 109 29.68 -15.28 23.00
CA TYR A 109 29.36 -16.67 23.31
C TYR A 109 30.62 -17.52 23.12
N LYS A 110 31.09 -18.14 24.20
CA LYS A 110 32.18 -19.13 24.16
C LYS A 110 31.77 -20.34 24.97
N ASN A 111 31.89 -21.54 24.40
CA ASN A 111 31.55 -22.81 25.05
C ASN A 111 30.14 -22.81 25.70
N ASN A 112 29.12 -22.31 25.00
CA ASN A 112 27.75 -22.13 25.51
C ASN A 112 27.59 -21.18 26.72
N VAL A 113 28.62 -20.43 27.11
CA VAL A 113 28.54 -19.39 28.13
C VAL A 113 28.42 -18.02 27.48
N ALA A 114 27.37 -17.27 27.82
CA ALA A 114 27.18 -15.89 27.39
C ALA A 114 27.90 -14.95 28.37
N THR A 115 28.90 -14.22 27.89
CA THR A 115 29.60 -13.18 28.66
C THR A 115 29.27 -11.81 28.10
N LEU A 116 28.86 -10.86 28.93
CA LEU A 116 28.61 -9.49 28.49
C LEU A 116 29.93 -8.87 27.99
N ALA A 117 29.99 -8.59 26.68
CA ALA A 117 31.13 -7.94 26.04
C ALA A 117 31.05 -6.41 26.18
N GLY A 118 29.83 -5.86 26.16
CA GLY A 118 29.57 -4.43 26.30
C GLY A 118 28.20 -4.03 25.75
N TYR A 119 28.10 -2.82 25.22
CA TYR A 119 26.88 -2.23 24.68
C TYR A 119 27.12 -1.67 23.29
N ASN A 120 26.20 -1.98 22.38
CA ASN A 120 26.11 -1.36 21.07
C ASN A 120 25.07 -0.24 21.12
N VAL A 121 25.43 0.94 20.63
CA VAL A 121 24.52 2.05 20.40
C VAL A 121 24.40 2.27 18.91
N ILE A 122 23.18 2.14 18.40
CA ILE A 122 22.79 2.36 17.02
C ILE A 122 22.01 3.66 16.95
N ASN A 123 22.40 4.55 16.04
CA ASN A 123 21.64 5.73 15.67
C ASN A 123 21.57 5.79 14.14
N SER A 124 20.36 5.80 13.59
CA SER A 124 20.14 5.88 12.16
C SER A 124 19.19 7.03 11.83
N ILE A 125 19.56 7.78 10.80
CA ILE A 125 18.81 8.90 10.25
C ILE A 125 18.41 8.60 8.80
N ARG A 126 17.30 9.18 8.37
CA ARG A 126 16.89 9.30 6.98
C ARG A 126 17.05 10.75 6.55
N VAL A 127 17.79 10.93 5.48
CA VAL A 127 18.02 12.22 4.83
C VAL A 127 17.21 12.26 3.54
N THR A 128 16.37 13.29 3.40
CA THR A 128 15.67 13.59 2.15
C THR A 128 16.52 14.54 1.33
N VAL A 129 16.91 14.09 0.15
CA VAL A 129 17.72 14.86 -0.81
C VAL A 129 16.84 15.21 -2.01
N MET A 130 16.59 16.49 -2.21
CA MET A 130 15.79 17.00 -3.34
C MET A 130 16.63 17.21 -4.61
N ASP A 131 17.94 17.45 -4.45
CA ASP A 131 18.88 17.54 -5.56
C ASP A 131 19.61 16.20 -5.74
N LEU A 132 19.15 15.40 -6.69
CA LEU A 132 19.70 14.07 -6.94
C LEU A 132 21.19 14.06 -7.27
N LYS A 133 21.75 15.17 -7.77
CA LYS A 133 23.19 15.27 -8.07
C LYS A 133 24.05 15.26 -6.80
N LYS A 134 23.48 15.70 -5.67
CA LYS A 134 24.17 15.74 -4.37
C LYS A 134 24.14 14.42 -3.60
N VAL A 135 23.41 13.42 -4.09
CA VAL A 135 23.26 12.13 -3.39
C VAL A 135 24.61 11.45 -3.21
N SER A 136 25.46 11.45 -4.25
CA SER A 136 26.81 10.88 -4.18
C SER A 136 27.69 11.62 -3.18
N ASP A 137 27.68 12.95 -3.21
CA ASP A 137 28.45 13.78 -2.26
C ASP A 137 28.02 13.54 -0.81
N VAL A 138 26.71 13.40 -0.56
CA VAL A 138 26.15 13.06 0.75
C VAL A 138 26.68 11.72 1.23
N LEU A 139 26.74 10.71 0.37
CA LEU A 139 27.25 9.39 0.74
C LEU A 139 28.76 9.44 1.02
N ASP A 140 29.55 10.02 0.12
CA ASP A 140 31.00 10.04 0.23
C ASP A 140 31.47 10.80 1.48
N MET A 141 30.86 11.96 1.74
CA MET A 141 31.22 12.78 2.89
C MET A 141 30.77 12.15 4.22
N THR A 142 29.61 11.49 4.25
CA THR A 142 29.12 10.88 5.50
C THR A 142 29.87 9.61 5.85
N VAL A 143 30.33 8.84 4.86
CA VAL A 143 31.25 7.70 5.08
C VAL A 143 32.58 8.17 5.66
N LYS A 144 33.16 9.27 5.18
CA LYS A 144 34.39 9.85 5.74
C LYS A 144 34.27 10.24 7.21
N GLU A 145 33.08 10.64 7.66
CA GLU A 145 32.81 11.05 9.05
C GLU A 145 32.48 9.88 9.98
N GLY A 146 32.58 8.63 9.52
CA GLY A 146 32.46 7.44 10.36
C GLY A 146 31.07 6.81 10.42
N VAL A 147 30.22 7.10 9.42
CA VAL A 147 29.03 6.28 9.13
C VAL A 147 29.48 4.87 8.79
N ASN A 148 28.92 3.89 9.51
CA ASN A 148 29.36 2.51 9.44
C ASN A 148 28.20 1.51 9.40
N GLN A 149 26.97 2.01 9.35
CA GLN A 149 25.76 1.19 9.30
C GLN A 149 24.93 1.56 8.06
N SER A 150 24.76 0.56 7.19
CA SER A 150 23.86 0.47 6.03
C SER A 150 23.51 1.78 5.31
N ASN A 151 24.15 2.00 4.15
CA ASN A 151 23.83 3.07 3.21
C ASN A 151 22.78 2.56 2.21
N SER A 152 21.50 2.66 2.54
CA SER A 152 20.42 2.35 1.60
C SER A 152 19.89 3.63 0.98
N ILE A 153 19.85 3.66 -0.35
CA ILE A 153 19.27 4.76 -1.14
C ILE A 153 17.95 4.25 -1.73
N SER A 154 16.90 5.04 -1.58
CA SER A 154 15.64 4.82 -2.27
C SER A 154 15.27 6.09 -3.03
N PHE A 155 14.83 5.94 -4.28
CA PHE A 155 14.38 7.04 -5.10
C PHE A 155 12.86 7.07 -5.12
N GLY A 156 12.30 8.27 -4.99
CA GLY A 156 10.86 8.49 -5.00
C GLY A 156 10.47 9.55 -6.02
N VAL A 157 9.21 9.48 -6.43
CA VAL A 157 8.53 10.57 -7.11
C VAL A 157 7.64 11.21 -6.05
N THR A 158 7.89 12.48 -5.74
CA THR A 158 6.92 13.31 -5.04
C THR A 158 6.09 14.01 -6.09
N ASP A 159 4.79 13.75 -6.06
CA ASP A 159 3.79 14.57 -6.74
C ASP A 159 3.63 15.85 -5.90
N GLU A 160 3.85 17.01 -6.51
CA GLU A 160 3.32 18.28 -6.01
C GLU A 160 1.90 18.48 -6.56
#